data_AF-A0A418E565-F1
#
_entry.id   AF-A0A418E565-F1
#
_cell.length_a   1.000
_cell.length_b   1.000
_cell.length_c   1.000
_cell.angle_alpha   90.00
_cell.angle_beta   90.00
_cell.angle_gamma   90.00
#
_symmetry.space_group_name_H-M   'P 1'
#
loop_
_entity.id
_entity.type
_entity.pdbx_description
1 polymer ?
#
loop_
_entity_poly.entity_id
_entity_poly.type
_entity_poly.pdbx_seq_one_letter_code
_entity_poly.pdbx_strand_id
1 'polypeptide(L)'
;PKKPVFKLNVFDKGMSVFYDWITFPPGNRFIVTGGMGGDVRVWDIRKRDMVSHLKEHSMAITGLALFEDDVHLVSCSRDKSFLCWELRTERRIASHIQRMGGV
;
A
#
# COMPACT_ATOMS: atom_id res chain seq x y z
N PRO A 1 15.11 -13.96 17.37
CA PRO A 1 14.45 -12.77 16.80
C PRO A 1 14.30 -12.92 15.27
N LYS A 2 13.08 -13.19 14.80
CA LYS A 2 12.82 -13.33 13.36
C LYS A 2 13.07 -11.98 12.69
N LYS A 3 13.99 -11.96 11.73
CA LYS A 3 14.31 -10.77 10.95
C LYS A 3 13.06 -10.41 10.14
N PRO A 4 12.57 -9.17 10.18
CA PRO A 4 11.52 -8.75 9.27
C PRO A 4 12.05 -8.89 7.83
N VAL A 5 11.43 -9.76 7.05
CA VAL A 5 11.70 -9.92 5.62
C VAL A 5 10.84 -8.90 4.90
N PHE A 6 11.36 -7.69 4.78
CA PHE A 6 10.73 -6.62 4.01
C PHE A 6 10.81 -6.97 2.52
N LYS A 7 9.71 -7.41 1.90
CA LYS A 7 9.67 -7.52 0.44
C LYS A 7 9.23 -6.18 -0.14
N LEU A 8 10.20 -5.28 -0.26
CA LEU A 8 10.07 -4.02 -0.99
C LEU A 8 10.16 -4.31 -2.48
N ASN A 9 9.01 -4.50 -3.14
CA ASN A 9 8.97 -4.41 -4.60
C ASN A 9 8.90 -2.91 -4.93
N VAL A 10 10.05 -2.32 -5.25
CA VAL A 10 10.16 -0.97 -5.85
C VAL A 10 10.66 -1.17 -7.27
N PHE A 11 9.82 -0.87 -8.25
CA PHE A 11 10.19 -0.83 -9.65
C PHE A 11 9.96 0.58 -10.15
N ASP A 12 11.00 1.41 -10.05
CA ASP A 12 11.06 2.64 -10.82
C ASP A 12 11.51 2.27 -12.24
N LYS A 13 10.73 2.68 -13.24
CA LYS A 13 11.26 3.32 -14.44
C LYS A 13 10.14 3.74 -15.36
N GLY A 14 10.08 5.06 -15.59
CA GLY A 14 9.80 5.62 -16.90
C GLY A 14 8.34 5.58 -17.37
N MET A 15 7.76 6.78 -17.46
CA MET A 15 6.65 7.18 -18.33
C MET A 15 5.64 6.13 -18.83
N SER A 16 4.39 6.39 -18.42
CA SER A 16 3.16 6.11 -19.17
C SER A 16 2.88 4.66 -19.55
N VAL A 17 2.37 3.89 -18.59
CA VAL A 17 1.15 3.08 -18.74
C VAL A 17 0.71 2.61 -17.35
N PHE A 18 -0.60 2.45 -17.17
CA PHE A 18 -1.32 2.07 -15.94
C PHE A 18 -0.57 1.03 -15.08
N TYR A 19 0.03 1.46 -13.97
CA TYR A 19 0.54 0.53 -12.95
C TYR A 19 -0.52 0.36 -11.87
N ASP A 20 -1.24 -0.75 -11.90
CA ASP A 20 -1.79 -1.32 -10.68
C ASP A 20 -0.63 -2.02 -9.96
N TRP A 21 -0.27 -1.55 -8.77
CA TRP A 21 0.74 -2.23 -7.94
C TRP A 21 0.13 -3.49 -7.33
N ILE A 22 0.85 -4.61 -7.23
CA ILE A 22 0.34 -5.85 -6.61
C ILE A 22 1.37 -6.38 -5.62
N THR A 23 0.92 -6.73 -4.41
CA THR A 23 1.72 -7.46 -3.42
C THR A 23 0.97 -8.67 -2.86
N PHE A 24 1.72 -9.73 -2.56
CA PHE A 24 1.23 -10.97 -1.95
C PHE A 24 1.73 -11.05 -0.50
N PRO A 25 0.83 -11.07 0.50
CA PRO A 25 1.18 -11.29 1.90
C PRO A 25 1.72 -12.71 2.11
N PRO A 26 2.59 -12.91 3.12
CA PRO A 26 3.15 -14.23 3.45
C PRO A 26 2.09 -15.28 3.81
N GLY A 27 0.87 -14.88 4.21
CA GLY A 27 -0.26 -15.79 4.43
C GLY A 27 -1.08 -16.17 3.18
N ASN A 28 -0.74 -15.65 1.99
CA ASN A 28 -1.50 -15.82 0.73
C ASN A 28 -3.02 -15.54 0.86
N ARG A 29 -3.44 -14.75 1.86
CA ARG A 29 -4.85 -14.50 2.14
C ARG A 29 -5.38 -13.27 1.41
N PHE A 30 -4.56 -12.23 1.30
CA PHE A 30 -4.98 -10.95 0.76
C PHE A 30 -4.22 -10.61 -0.53
N ILE A 31 -4.81 -9.78 -1.37
CA ILE A 31 -4.11 -9.08 -2.47
C ILE A 31 -4.31 -7.60 -2.21
N VAL A 32 -3.23 -6.84 -2.22
CA VAL A 32 -3.31 -5.38 -2.10
C VAL A 32 -2.87 -4.74 -3.39
N THR A 33 -3.68 -3.81 -3.87
CA THR A 33 -3.38 -2.99 -5.04
C THR A 33 -3.44 -1.51 -4.77
N GLY A 34 -2.65 -0.74 -5.52
CA GLY A 34 -2.57 0.71 -5.43
C GLY A 34 -2.80 1.32 -6.80
N GLY A 35 -3.70 2.30 -6.89
CA GLY A 35 -4.15 2.91 -8.13
C GLY A 35 -3.60 4.32 -8.35
N MET A 36 -3.76 4.80 -9.59
CA MET A 36 -3.37 6.17 -9.98
C MET A 36 -4.25 7.25 -9.33
N GLY A 37 -5.44 6.90 -8.86
CA GLY A 37 -6.35 7.80 -8.14
C GLY A 37 -6.05 7.95 -6.66
N GLY A 38 -4.95 7.38 -6.16
CA GLY A 38 -4.63 7.35 -4.72
C GLY A 38 -5.45 6.34 -3.92
N ASP A 39 -6.17 5.47 -4.61
CA ASP A 39 -6.91 4.37 -4.02
C ASP A 39 -6.00 3.18 -3.72
N VAL A 40 -6.18 2.58 -2.55
CA VAL A 40 -5.59 1.30 -2.18
C VAL A 40 -6.73 0.30 -1.98
N ARG A 41 -6.72 -0.80 -2.73
CA ARG A 41 -7.75 -1.85 -2.65
C ARG A 41 -7.16 -3.11 -2.03
N VAL A 42 -7.96 -3.79 -1.22
CA VAL A 42 -7.58 -5.02 -0.54
C VAL A 42 -8.62 -6.09 -0.82
N TRP A 43 -8.18 -7.24 -1.29
CA TRP A 43 -9.03 -8.37 -1.66
C TRP A 43 -8.71 -9.58 -0.78
N ASP A 44 -9.73 -10.25 -0.23
CA ASP A 44 -9.54 -11.56 0.44
C ASP A 44 -9.71 -12.66 -0.61
N ILE A 45 -8.63 -13.38 -0.89
CA ILE A 45 -8.59 -14.44 -1.92
C ILE A 45 -9.56 -15.57 -1.59
N ARG A 46 -9.76 -15.88 -0.30
CA ARG A 46 -10.67 -16.96 0.11
C ARG A 46 -12.12 -16.58 -0.10
N LYS A 47 -12.46 -15.31 0.15
CA LYS A 47 -13.80 -14.78 -0.10
C LYS A 47 -14.04 -14.40 -1.56
N ARG A 48 -12.97 -14.22 -2.35
CA ARG A 48 -12.99 -13.72 -3.72
C ARG A 48 -13.69 -12.37 -3.84
N ASP A 49 -13.48 -11.52 -2.83
CA ASP A 49 -14.18 -10.25 -2.71
C ASP A 49 -13.25 -9.15 -2.19
N MET A 50 -13.58 -7.91 -2.52
CA MET A 50 -12.89 -6.73 -2.02
C MET A 50 -13.33 -6.50 -0.58
N VAL A 51 -12.37 -6.54 0.34
CA VAL A 51 -12.63 -6.40 1.77
C VAL A 51 -12.27 -5.02 2.30
N SER A 52 -11.51 -4.22 1.54
CA SER A 52 -11.23 -2.83 1.94
C SER A 52 -10.96 -1.95 0.73
N HIS A 53 -11.36 -0.69 0.83
CA HIS A 53 -11.09 0.35 -0.15
C HIS A 53 -10.66 1.63 0.58
N LEU A 54 -9.36 1.87 0.58
CA LEU A 54 -8.69 2.90 1.37
C LEU A 54 -8.35 4.08 0.45
N LYS A 55 -9.08 5.19 0.58
CA LYS A 55 -9.01 6.33 -0.34
C LYS A 55 -8.68 7.63 0.39
N GLU A 56 -7.45 7.73 0.86
CA GLU A 56 -6.93 8.91 1.56
C GLU A 56 -5.82 9.63 0.78
N HIS A 57 -5.09 8.92 -0.09
CA HIS A 57 -4.08 9.57 -0.91
C HIS A 57 -4.74 10.44 -1.98
N SER A 58 -4.16 11.62 -2.21
CA SER A 58 -4.68 12.57 -3.21
C SER A 58 -4.04 12.40 -4.59
N MET A 59 -3.00 11.58 -4.69
CA MET A 59 -2.31 11.27 -5.94
C MET A 59 -1.96 9.78 -6.01
N ALA A 60 -1.47 9.36 -7.18
CA ALA A 60 -1.08 7.99 -7.49
C ALA A 60 -0.21 7.33 -6.40
N ILE A 61 -0.58 6.09 -6.06
CA ILE A 61 0.23 5.22 -5.21
C ILE A 61 1.52 4.87 -5.96
N THR A 62 2.66 5.10 -5.33
CA THR A 62 3.98 4.82 -5.89
C THR A 62 4.63 3.58 -5.27
N GLY A 63 4.05 3.05 -4.19
CA GLY A 63 4.54 1.84 -3.55
C GLY A 63 3.63 1.36 -2.43
N LEU A 64 3.73 0.06 -2.17
CA LEU A 64 2.98 -0.66 -1.13
C LEU A 64 3.91 -1.63 -0.40
N ALA A 65 3.76 -1.73 0.91
CA ALA A 65 4.49 -2.67 1.75
C ALA A 65 3.57 -3.28 2.82
N LEU A 66 3.42 -4.60 2.81
CA LEU A 66 2.70 -5.34 3.84
C LEU A 66 3.62 -5.75 4.98
N PHE A 67 3.10 -5.74 6.20
CA PHE A 67 3.79 -6.29 7.36
C PHE A 67 3.55 -7.81 7.45
N GLU A 68 4.48 -8.54 8.08
CA GLU A 68 4.36 -9.99 8.28
C GLU A 68 3.20 -10.40 9.19
N ASP A 69 2.58 -9.44 9.87
CA ASP A 69 1.39 -9.68 10.69
C ASP A 69 0.10 -9.81 9.87
N ASP A 70 0.15 -9.62 8.55
CA ASP A 70 -1.00 -9.60 7.62
C ASP A 70 -2.11 -8.59 8.02
N VAL A 71 -1.83 -7.70 8.98
CA VAL A 71 -2.78 -6.75 9.56
C VAL A 71 -2.42 -5.33 9.17
N HIS A 72 -1.13 -5.04 9.00
CA HIS A 72 -0.67 -3.69 8.69
C HIS A 72 -0.17 -3.56 7.24
N LEU A 73 -0.37 -2.38 6.68
CA LEU A 73 0.06 -1.99 5.34
C LEU A 73 0.62 -0.57 5.37
N VAL A 74 1.72 -0.31 4.65
CA VAL A 74 2.16 1.04 4.29
C VAL A 74 1.86 1.28 2.81
N SER A 75 1.30 2.45 2.50
CA SER A 75 1.24 2.99 1.15
C SER A 75 2.02 4.29 1.06
N CYS A 76 2.71 4.52 -0.06
CA CYS A 76 3.33 5.80 -0.39
C CYS A 76 2.76 6.34 -1.70
N SER A 77 2.69 7.66 -1.82
CA SER A 77 2.07 8.33 -2.95
C SER A 77 2.90 9.51 -3.46
N ARG A 78 2.64 9.89 -4.71
CA ARG A 78 3.14 11.14 -5.31
C ARG A 78 2.67 12.40 -4.56
N ASP A 79 1.67 12.29 -3.69
CA ASP A 79 1.21 13.39 -2.84
C ASP A 79 2.20 13.77 -1.72
N LYS A 80 3.38 13.15 -1.72
CA LYS A 80 4.48 13.34 -0.74
C LYS A 80 4.11 12.83 0.65
N SER A 81 3.08 11.99 0.78
CA SER A 81 2.73 11.31 2.01
C SER A 81 2.97 9.80 1.92
N PHE A 82 3.16 9.21 3.09
CA PHE A 82 2.97 7.78 3.29
C PHE A 82 1.99 7.55 4.44
N LEU A 83 1.12 6.56 4.26
CA LEU A 83 0.05 6.21 5.17
C LEU A 83 0.25 4.79 5.67
N CYS A 84 0.03 4.58 6.96
CA CYS A 84 0.01 3.27 7.58
C CYS A 84 -1.43 2.92 7.93
N TRP A 85 -1.81 1.70 7.56
CA TRP A 85 -3.17 1.19 7.64
C TRP A 85 -3.23 -0.05 8.53
N GLU A 86 -4.31 -0.16 9.30
CA GLU A 86 -4.73 -1.42 9.91
C GLU A 86 -5.88 -2.00 9.08
N LEU A 87 -5.60 -3.10 8.37
CA LEU A 87 -6.52 -3.73 7.42
C LEU A 87 -7.75 -4.34 8.07
N ARG A 88 -7.66 -4.73 9.36
CA ARG A 88 -8.77 -5.35 10.08
C ARG A 88 -9.85 -4.35 10.48
N THR A 89 -9.45 -3.10 10.72
CA THR A 89 -10.36 -2.01 11.10
C THR A 89 -10.63 -1.07 9.93
N GLU A 90 -9.89 -1.21 8.83
CA GLU A 90 -9.91 -0.33 7.66
C GLU A 90 -9.57 1.12 8.00
N ARG A 91 -8.71 1.32 9.01
CA ARG A 91 -8.36 2.66 9.48
C ARG A 91 -6.92 2.99 9.20
N ARG A 92 -6.71 4.26 8.87
CA ARG A 92 -5.39 4.89 8.92
C ARG A 92 -4.96 5.02 10.37
N ILE A 93 -3.88 4.35 10.74
CA ILE A 93 -3.32 4.39 12.10
C ILE A 93 -2.19 5.40 12.23
N ALA A 94 -1.51 5.71 11.13
CA ALA A 94 -0.52 6.77 11.08
C ALA A 94 -0.46 7.39 9.70
N SER A 95 -0.08 8.67 9.66
CA SER A 95 0.20 9.40 8.43
C SER A 95 1.46 10.23 8.65
N HIS A 96 2.36 10.22 7.68
CA HIS A 96 3.46 11.16 7.66
C HIS A 96 3.49 11.82 6.28
N ILE A 97 3.61 13.15 6.29
CA ILE A 97 3.76 13.95 5.08
C ILE A 97 5.20 14.43 5.07
N GLN A 98 5.96 13.98 4.08
CA GLN A 98 7.27 14.56 3.82
C GLN A 98 7.03 16.00 3.32
N ARG A 99 7.18 16.97 4.21
CA ARG A 99 7.37 18.37 3.82
C ARG A 99 8.75 18.47 3.16
N MET A 100 8.82 18.17 1.86
CA MET A 100 10.01 18.48 1.06
C MET A 100 10.11 20.01 0.95
N GLY A 101 10.70 20.62 1.98
CA GLY A 101 11.34 21.92 1.89
C GLY A 101 12.83 21.71 1.63
N GLY A 102 13.35 22.34 0.59
CA GLY A 102 14.77 22.42 0.28
C GLY A 102 15.24 21.45 -0.80
N VAL A 103 15.36 21.96 -2.03
CA VAL A 103 16.64 22.48 -2.55
C VAL A 103 16.36 23.81 -3.24
#